data_AF-A0A2A3LMH0-F1
#
_entry.id   AF-A0A2A3LMH0-F1
#
_cell.length_a   1.000
_cell.length_b   1.000
_cell.length_c   1.000
_cell.angle_alpha   90.00
_cell.angle_beta   90.00
_cell.angle_gamma   90.00
#
_symmetry.space_group_name_H-M   'P 1'
#
loop_
_entity.id
_entity.type
_entity.pdbx_description
1 polymer ?
#
loop_
_entity_poly.entity_id
_entity_poly.type
_entity_poly.pdbx_seq_one_letter_code
_entity_poly.pdbx_strand_id
1 'polypeptide(L)'
;MAVPIEDLDPVYPQGAALQGMMQLCVAFVVTTEGTVTDIAIDRQGQDCADPDAVTMAPFETAVVAALQRWRYFGAAVYTFPDGIDPDADPRCEGLDVRVDPVPIRLRYVFTFSSERGGRVSRTQASSER
;
A
#
# COMPACT_ATOMS: atom_id res chain seq x y z
N MET A 1 -1.06 -0.24 -12.62
CA MET A 1 -0.96 -0.18 -11.14
C MET A 1 -0.72 -1.60 -10.62
N ALA A 2 0.00 -1.80 -9.51
CA ALA A 2 0.16 -3.15 -8.96
C ALA A 2 -1.19 -3.69 -8.45
N VAL A 3 -1.41 -4.98 -8.62
CA VAL A 3 -2.65 -5.67 -8.24
C VAL A 3 -2.36 -6.54 -7.01
N PRO A 4 -3.09 -6.41 -5.90
CA PRO A 4 -2.85 -7.24 -4.70
C PRO A 4 -3.23 -8.71 -4.95
N ILE A 5 -2.39 -9.61 -4.45
CA ILE A 5 -2.62 -11.06 -4.40
C ILE A 5 -3.02 -11.44 -2.97
N GLU A 6 -2.23 -11.00 -2.00
CA GLU A 6 -2.48 -11.17 -0.57
C GLU A 6 -2.29 -9.82 0.11
N ASP A 7 -3.35 -9.27 0.67
CA ASP A 7 -3.33 -7.97 1.32
C ASP A 7 -4.22 -7.97 2.58
N LEU A 8 -4.00 -8.93 3.48
CA LEU A 8 -4.76 -8.99 4.73
C LEU A 8 -4.57 -7.71 5.56
N ASP A 9 -5.66 -7.20 6.11
CA ASP A 9 -5.60 -6.03 6.98
C ASP A 9 -4.79 -6.29 8.26
N PRO A 10 -4.13 -5.25 8.80
CA PRO A 10 -3.52 -5.31 10.12
C PRO A 10 -4.50 -5.77 11.19
N VAL A 11 -4.02 -6.57 12.12
CA VAL A 11 -4.80 -6.96 13.29
C VAL A 11 -4.82 -5.80 14.28
N TYR A 12 -5.99 -5.47 14.80
CA TYR A 12 -6.11 -4.48 15.86
C TYR A 12 -5.36 -4.94 17.12
N PRO A 13 -4.37 -4.17 17.62
CA PRO A 13 -3.56 -4.57 18.77
C PRO A 13 -4.41 -4.73 20.03
N GLN A 14 -4.39 -5.93 20.62
CA GLN A 14 -5.10 -6.23 21.86
C GLN A 14 -4.48 -5.44 23.02
N GLY A 15 -5.31 -4.73 23.80
CA GLY A 15 -4.85 -3.94 24.95
C GLY A 15 -4.27 -2.56 24.60
N ALA A 16 -4.28 -2.15 23.33
CA ALA A 16 -3.91 -0.78 22.97
C ALA A 16 -5.01 0.21 23.42
N ALA A 17 -4.59 1.24 24.17
CA ALA A 17 -5.48 2.31 24.61
C ALA A 17 -5.69 3.32 23.46
N LEU A 18 -6.71 3.08 22.64
CA LEU A 18 -7.17 4.04 21.63
C LEU A 18 -8.59 4.51 21.98
N GLN A 19 -8.77 5.83 22.08
CA GLN A 19 -10.08 6.45 22.18
C GLN A 19 -10.43 7.07 20.84
N GLY A 20 -11.55 6.66 20.24
CA GLY A 20 -11.99 7.18 18.94
C GLY A 20 -11.36 6.47 17.74
N MET A 21 -10.79 7.28 16.85
CA MET A 21 -10.17 6.83 15.60
C MET A 21 -8.71 7.31 15.52
N MET A 22 -7.88 6.51 14.84
CA MET A 22 -6.48 6.83 14.54
C MET A 22 -6.19 6.48 13.10
N GLN A 23 -5.49 7.36 12.39
CA GLN A 23 -5.08 7.15 11.01
C GLN A 23 -3.56 7.01 10.93
N LEU A 24 -3.07 5.95 10.31
CA LEU A 24 -1.65 5.72 10.05
C LEU A 24 -1.41 5.76 8.54
N CYS A 25 -0.62 6.72 8.12
CA CYS A 25 -0.18 6.81 6.74
C CYS A 25 1.12 6.06 6.58
N VAL A 26 1.19 5.25 5.53
CA VAL A 26 2.36 4.44 5.24
C VAL A 26 2.70 4.52 3.77
N ALA A 27 3.99 4.51 3.49
CA ALA A 27 4.53 4.35 2.16
C ALA A 27 5.42 3.11 2.12
N PHE A 28 5.37 2.36 1.03
CA PHE A 28 6.22 1.18 0.85
C PHE A 28 6.47 0.94 -0.64
N VAL A 29 7.49 0.15 -0.94
CA VAL A 29 7.83 -0.24 -2.32
C VAL A 29 7.41 -1.67 -2.55
N VAL A 30 6.63 -1.90 -3.62
CA VAL A 30 6.40 -3.24 -4.17
C VAL A 30 7.52 -3.51 -5.18
N THR A 31 8.30 -4.57 -4.94
CA THR A 31 9.40 -4.98 -5.83
C THR A 31 8.88 -5.62 -7.11
N THR A 32 9.80 -5.88 -8.04
CA THR A 32 9.53 -6.59 -9.30
C THR A 32 8.99 -8.02 -9.07
N GLU A 33 9.35 -8.64 -7.95
CA GLU A 33 8.88 -9.96 -7.52
C GLU A 33 7.54 -9.90 -6.77
N GLY A 34 6.96 -8.70 -6.60
CA GLY A 34 5.69 -8.53 -5.92
C GLY A 34 5.78 -8.52 -4.40
N THR A 35 7.00 -8.33 -3.84
CA THR A 35 7.22 -8.28 -2.39
C THR A 35 7.23 -6.85 -1.87
N VAL A 36 6.83 -6.65 -0.62
CA VAL A 36 6.85 -5.32 0.01
C VAL A 36 8.17 -5.06 0.73
N THR A 37 8.77 -3.89 0.47
CA THR A 37 10.04 -3.40 1.05
C THR A 37 9.93 -1.89 1.35
N ASP A 38 10.97 -1.31 1.96
CA ASP A 38 11.07 0.14 2.25
C ASP A 38 9.83 0.74 2.92
N ILE A 39 9.27 0.00 3.89
CA ILE A 39 8.10 0.42 4.66
C ILE A 39 8.49 1.62 5.53
N ALA A 40 7.80 2.74 5.31
CA ALA A 40 7.93 3.97 6.05
C ALA A 40 6.56 4.39 6.59
N ILE A 41 6.49 4.73 7.88
CA ILE A 41 5.33 5.38 8.47
C ILE A 41 5.47 6.88 8.21
N ASP A 42 4.52 7.45 7.47
CA ASP A 42 4.46 8.88 7.23
C ASP A 42 3.74 9.54 8.40
N ARG A 43 4.52 10.29 9.19
CA ARG A 43 4.03 11.02 10.36
C ARG A 43 3.82 12.51 10.09
N GLN A 44 4.03 12.98 8.85
CA GLN A 44 3.89 14.39 8.50
C GLN A 44 2.67 14.68 7.61
N GLY A 45 1.94 13.64 7.18
CA GLY A 45 0.71 13.84 6.41
C GLY A 45 -0.39 14.48 7.26
N GLN A 46 -1.11 15.44 6.67
CA GLN A 46 -2.07 16.30 7.39
C GLN A 46 -3.30 15.54 7.94
N ASP A 47 -3.60 14.36 7.41
CA ASP A 47 -4.67 13.45 7.87
C ASP A 47 -4.15 12.25 8.70
N CYS A 48 -2.85 12.24 8.99
CA CYS A 48 -2.18 11.14 9.67
C CYS A 48 -1.98 11.48 11.15
N ALA A 49 -2.07 10.47 12.02
CA ALA A 49 -1.95 10.65 13.46
C ALA A 49 -0.62 11.29 13.86
N ASP A 50 -0.68 12.13 14.90
CA ASP A 50 0.42 12.95 15.38
C ASP A 50 1.64 12.09 15.77
N PRO A 51 2.84 12.33 15.19
CA PRO A 51 4.06 11.56 15.42
C PRO A 51 4.42 11.31 16.89
N ASP A 52 4.02 12.20 17.80
CA ASP A 52 4.41 12.17 19.20
C ASP A 52 3.44 11.40 20.11
N ALA A 53 2.39 10.79 19.56
CA ALA A 53 1.50 9.94 20.35
C ALA A 53 2.16 8.59 20.68
N VAL A 54 2.70 8.48 21.90
CA VAL A 54 3.27 7.23 22.49
C VAL A 54 2.34 6.00 22.31
N THR A 55 1.04 6.23 22.17
CA THR A 55 0.02 5.20 21.94
C THR A 55 0.05 4.56 20.54
N MET A 56 0.84 5.08 19.59
CA MET A 56 0.89 4.61 18.19
C MET A 56 1.76 3.37 17.96
N ALA A 57 2.80 3.17 18.74
CA ALA A 57 3.77 2.08 18.57
C ALA A 57 3.14 0.68 18.33
N PRO A 58 2.12 0.24 19.09
CA PRO A 58 1.49 -1.07 18.82
C PRO A 58 0.76 -1.11 17.47
N PHE A 59 0.17 0.00 17.04
CA PHE A 59 -0.51 0.09 15.74
C PHE A 59 0.49 0.12 14.58
N GLU A 60 1.59 0.87 14.71
CA GLU A 60 2.68 0.86 13.72
C GLU A 60 3.23 -0.56 13.54
N THR A 61 3.49 -1.26 14.64
CA THR A 61 3.98 -2.65 14.61
C THR A 61 3.00 -3.59 13.89
N ALA A 62 1.70 -3.45 14.17
CA ALA A 62 0.68 -4.25 13.50
C ALA A 62 0.59 -3.97 12.00
N VAL A 63 0.69 -2.70 11.58
CA VAL A 63 0.71 -2.32 10.16
C VAL A 63 1.94 -2.90 9.46
N VAL A 64 3.13 -2.72 10.04
CA VAL A 64 4.38 -3.26 9.46
C VAL A 64 4.32 -4.78 9.32
N ALA A 65 3.83 -5.49 10.34
CA ALA A 65 3.70 -6.95 10.31
C ALA A 65 2.71 -7.45 9.23
N ALA A 66 1.64 -6.70 8.97
CA ALA A 66 0.73 -7.01 7.87
C ALA A 66 1.37 -6.74 6.51
N LEU A 67 1.97 -5.56 6.32
CA LEU A 67 2.61 -5.18 5.06
C LEU A 67 3.74 -6.14 4.65
N GLN A 68 4.51 -6.66 5.60
CA GLN A 68 5.55 -7.66 5.33
C GLN A 68 5.01 -8.97 4.75
N ARG A 69 3.73 -9.27 4.98
CA ARG A 69 3.05 -10.45 4.45
C ARG A 69 2.34 -10.16 3.14
N TRP A 70 2.26 -8.90 2.72
CA TRP A 70 1.58 -8.55 1.50
C TRP A 70 2.33 -9.06 0.27
N ARG A 71 1.54 -9.46 -0.72
CA ARG A 71 2.00 -9.91 -2.04
C ARG A 71 1.19 -9.24 -3.12
N TYR A 72 1.88 -8.84 -4.17
CA TYR A 72 1.30 -8.17 -5.33
C TYR A 72 1.74 -8.87 -6.61
N PHE A 73 0.97 -8.72 -7.67
CA PHE A 73 1.55 -8.84 -9.00
C PHE A 73 2.45 -7.62 -9.23
N GLY A 74 3.71 -7.88 -9.57
CA GLY A 74 4.68 -6.84 -9.91
C GLY A 74 4.10 -5.91 -10.99
N ALA A 75 4.40 -4.62 -10.88
CA ALA A 75 4.05 -3.69 -11.93
C ALA A 75 5.02 -3.85 -13.11
N ALA A 76 4.55 -3.58 -14.32
CA ALA A 76 5.38 -3.55 -15.50
C ALA A 76 5.07 -2.30 -16.33
N VAL A 77 6.09 -1.84 -17.05
CA VAL A 77 5.96 -0.86 -18.13
C VAL A 77 5.98 -1.63 -19.44
N TYR A 78 5.04 -1.31 -20.32
CA TYR A 78 4.92 -1.91 -21.64
C TYR A 78 5.44 -0.93 -22.69
N THR A 79 6.37 -1.38 -23.51
CA THR A 79 6.87 -0.62 -24.66
C THR A 79 6.34 -1.28 -25.93
N PHE A 80 5.48 -0.55 -26.65
CA PHE A 80 4.91 -0.98 -27.92
C PHE A 80 5.80 -0.54 -29.09
N PRO A 81 5.87 -1.34 -30.17
CA PRO A 81 6.58 -0.94 -31.38
C PRO A 81 5.85 0.21 -32.11
N ASP A 82 6.61 0.97 -32.92
CA ASP A 82 6.07 2.10 -33.68
C ASP A 82 4.89 1.67 -34.56
N GLY A 83 3.81 2.45 -34.50
CA GLY A 83 2.59 2.20 -35.28
C GLY A 83 1.57 1.27 -34.64
N ILE A 84 1.84 0.74 -33.44
CA ILE A 84 0.84 0.03 -32.62
C ILE A 84 0.18 1.00 -31.65
N ASP A 85 -1.15 1.01 -31.65
CA ASP A 85 -1.94 1.75 -30.67
C ASP A 85 -2.01 0.96 -29.35
N PRO A 86 -1.45 1.48 -28.23
CA PRO A 86 -1.51 0.81 -26.93
C PRO A 86 -2.95 0.64 -26.41
N ASP A 87 -3.90 1.47 -26.81
CA ASP A 87 -5.30 1.34 -26.39
C ASP A 87 -6.03 0.18 -27.09
N ALA A 88 -5.47 -0.33 -28.20
CA ALA A 88 -6.00 -1.49 -28.91
C ALA A 88 -5.63 -2.83 -28.25
N ASP A 89 -4.61 -2.85 -27.39
CA ASP A 89 -4.17 -4.04 -26.65
C ASP A 89 -3.88 -3.72 -25.16
N PRO A 90 -4.94 -3.59 -24.34
CA PRO A 90 -4.79 -3.29 -22.92
C PRO A 90 -4.18 -4.44 -22.11
N ARG A 91 -4.02 -5.63 -22.70
CA ARG A 91 -3.41 -6.80 -22.06
C ARG A 91 -1.94 -6.99 -22.43
N CYS A 92 -1.44 -6.22 -23.39
CA CYS A 92 -0.04 -6.25 -23.81
C CYS A 92 0.37 -7.65 -24.30
N GLU A 93 -0.50 -8.29 -25.08
CA GLU A 93 -0.32 -9.63 -25.64
C GLU A 93 0.29 -9.61 -27.05
N GLY A 94 0.49 -8.42 -27.65
CA GLY A 94 1.08 -8.24 -28.96
C GLY A 94 2.49 -8.85 -29.11
N LEU A 95 2.71 -9.56 -30.23
CA LEU A 95 4.05 -9.96 -30.66
C LEU A 95 4.92 -8.69 -30.75
N ASP A 96 6.03 -8.67 -30.03
CA ASP A 96 7.00 -7.57 -29.92
C ASP A 96 6.72 -6.48 -28.87
N VAL A 97 5.69 -6.62 -28.01
CA VAL A 97 5.59 -5.78 -26.81
C VAL A 97 6.69 -6.15 -25.82
N ARG A 98 7.51 -5.16 -25.43
CA ARG A 98 8.49 -5.36 -24.35
C ARG A 98 7.86 -5.07 -23.00
N VAL A 99 8.03 -6.02 -22.08
CA VAL A 99 7.51 -5.95 -20.71
C VAL A 99 8.70 -5.77 -19.76
N ASP A 100 8.83 -4.59 -19.17
CA ASP A 100 9.88 -4.28 -18.21
C ASP A 100 9.28 -4.19 -16.80
N PRO A 101 9.56 -5.15 -15.90
CA PRO A 101 9.12 -5.09 -14.51
C PRO A 101 9.70 -3.86 -13.81
N VAL A 102 8.87 -3.12 -13.08
CA VAL A 102 9.30 -1.94 -12.34
C VAL A 102 8.85 -2.00 -10.89
N PRO A 103 9.73 -1.65 -9.93
CA PRO A 103 9.29 -1.45 -8.56
C PRO A 103 8.42 -0.19 -8.49
N ILE A 104 7.36 -0.24 -7.68
CA ILE A 104 6.47 0.91 -7.51
C ILE A 104 6.31 1.28 -6.04
N ARG A 105 6.25 2.58 -5.77
CA ARG A 105 5.95 3.08 -4.44
C ARG A 105 4.45 3.26 -4.29
N LEU A 106 3.87 2.63 -3.27
CA LEU A 106 2.47 2.76 -2.90
C LEU A 106 2.34 3.54 -1.59
N ARG A 107 1.19 4.19 -1.41
CA ARG A 107 0.83 4.89 -0.18
C ARG A 107 -0.56 4.48 0.26
N TYR A 108 -0.71 4.17 1.54
CA TYR A 108 -1.97 3.76 2.14
C TYR A 108 -2.21 4.55 3.42
N VAL A 109 -3.48 4.78 3.73
CA VAL A 109 -3.95 5.32 5.01
C VAL A 109 -4.75 4.24 5.70
N PHE A 110 -4.28 3.79 6.86
CA PHE A 110 -4.95 2.81 7.71
C PHE A 110 -5.71 3.52 8.82
N THR A 111 -7.01 3.32 8.91
CA THR A 111 -7.86 3.86 9.96
C THR A 111 -8.21 2.75 10.96
N PHE A 112 -7.75 2.91 12.19
CA PHE A 112 -8.12 2.09 13.35
C PHE A 112 -9.26 2.78 14.09
N SER A 113 -10.32 2.06 14.43
CA SER A 113 -11.44 2.60 15.20
C SER A 113 -11.75 1.71 16.40
N SER A 114 -11.56 2.24 17.61
CA SER A 114 -11.99 1.55 18.83
C SER A 114 -13.52 1.59 18.99
N GLU A 115 -14.16 2.66 18.52
CA GLU A 115 -15.61 2.84 18.53
C GLU A 115 -16.35 1.80 17.67
N ARG A 116 -15.69 1.28 16.63
CA ARG A 116 -16.21 0.21 15.76
C ARG A 116 -15.74 -1.18 16.17
N GLY A 117 -15.50 -1.40 17.47
CA GLY A 117 -15.12 -2.70 18.01
C GLY A 117 -13.71 -3.16 17.59
N GLY A 118 -12.78 -2.22 17.41
CA GLY A 118 -11.42 -2.53 16.98
C GLY A 118 -11.32 -2.90 15.50
N ARG A 119 -12.13 -2.27 14.64
CA ARG A 119 -12.07 -2.48 13.18
C ARG A 119 -10.91 -1.67 12.57
N VAL A 120 -10.30 -2.25 11.55
CA VAL A 120 -9.31 -1.60 10.68
C VAL A 120 -9.93 -1.42 9.30
N SER A 121 -9.73 -0.26 8.69
CA SER A 121 -10.02 -0.01 7.28
C SER A 121 -8.83 0.67 6.63
N ARG A 122 -8.68 0.54 5.31
CA ARG A 122 -7.59 1.21 4.59
C ARG A 122 -8.08 1.84 3.30
N THR A 123 -7.41 2.92 2.92
CA THR A 123 -7.61 3.60 1.64
C THR A 123 -6.25 3.79 1.00
N GLN A 124 -6.14 3.49 -0.30
CA GLN A 124 -4.95 3.82 -1.05
C GLN A 124 -4.93 5.34 -1.29
N ALA A 125 -3.85 6.01 -0.89
CA ALA A 125 -3.68 7.42 -1.22
C ALA A 125 -3.34 7.51 -2.71
N SER A 126 -4.24 8.12 -3.48
CA SER A 126 -3.96 8.47 -4.87
C SER A 126 -2.68 9.31 -4.90
N SER A 127 -1.74 8.96 -5.77
CA SER A 127 -0.66 9.91 -6.11
C SER A 127 -1.34 11.09 -6.80
N GLU A 128 -1.59 12.18 -6.09
CA GLU A 128 -1.87 13.45 -6.75
C GLU A 128 -0.69 13.76 -7.68
N ARG A 129 -1.04 13.97 -8.94
CA ARG A 129 -0.18 13.96 -10.11
C ARG A 129 0.67 15.21 -10.21
#